data_AF-A0A9D2P1D3-F1
#
_entry.id   AF-A0A9D2P1D3-F1
#
_cell.length_a   1.000
_cell.length_b   1.000
_cell.length_c   1.000
_cell.angle_alpha   90.00
_cell.angle_beta   90.00
_cell.angle_gamma   90.00
#
_symmetry.space_group_name_H-M   'P 1'
#
loop_
_entity.id
_entity.type
_entity.pdbx_description
1 polymer ?
#
loop_
_entity_poly.entity_id
_entity_poly.type
_entity_poly.pdbx_seq_one_letter_code
_entity_poly.pdbx_strand_id
1 'polypeptide(L)'
;MLDRIPRAGRAAALLAAALLTLTLATGSADPSTTFEIVDGETSYVVYGRSGEVETALAQAGVAVGPRDLVTTDVQTDGTVRVLVERPVTTYEETIREYLPYETLRQEDPDLPLGQETVLQAGTQGVVVDRTKVVTDPDGTVHRYDLGSAVTAQPVDEIVAYGTKVEAVPASWLSVSDDVLTNLDPDGSGGGVLTTASGTEMAYTQVLRCRATAYTTQRQSWKLTATGTTARVGAIAVDPDVIPYGTRMFIVSADGTITYGVATAEDCGGAIQGNRIDLFFDTYDECIQFGVRDCDVYLLA
;
A
#
# COMPACT_ATOMS: atom_id res chain seq x y z
N MET A 1 16.03 -8.20 2.91
CA MET A 1 17.23 -8.14 3.78
C MET A 1 16.89 -7.14 4.88
N LEU A 2 16.25 -7.61 5.94
CA LEU A 2 15.66 -6.75 6.98
C LEU A 2 16.68 -6.55 8.09
N ASP A 3 17.30 -5.38 8.10
CA ASP A 3 18.10 -4.89 9.22
C ASP A 3 17.20 -4.74 10.45
N ARG A 4 17.42 -5.59 11.44
CA ARG A 4 16.88 -5.41 12.79
C ARG A 4 17.63 -4.25 13.45
N ILE A 5 17.02 -3.07 13.48
CA ILE A 5 17.45 -1.97 14.33
C ILE A 5 16.84 -2.20 15.73
N PRO A 6 17.63 -2.46 16.79
CA PRO A 6 17.10 -2.50 18.14
C PRO A 6 17.00 -1.07 18.66
N ARG A 7 15.78 -0.50 18.72
CA ARG A 7 15.55 0.74 19.45
C ARG A 7 15.09 0.47 20.88
N ALA A 8 16.06 0.70 21.76
CA ALA A 8 15.97 0.87 23.20
C ALA A 8 14.64 1.51 23.68
N GLY A 9 13.84 0.71 24.39
CA GLY A 9 12.91 1.18 25.41
C GLY A 9 13.53 0.94 26.77
N ARG A 10 14.48 1.79 27.17
CA ARG A 10 15.00 1.81 28.55
C ARG A 10 13.87 2.29 29.46
N ALA A 11 13.13 1.35 30.04
CA ALA A 11 12.36 1.64 31.25
C ALA A 11 13.37 1.88 32.37
N ALA A 12 13.56 3.15 32.73
CA ALA A 12 14.37 3.57 33.85
C ALA A 12 13.76 3.02 35.15
N ALA A 13 14.30 1.91 35.63
CA ALA A 13 14.06 1.47 37.01
C ALA A 13 14.93 2.35 37.91
N LEU A 14 14.28 3.10 38.80
CA LEU A 14 14.93 3.93 39.80
C LEU A 14 15.99 3.11 40.56
N LEU A 15 17.23 3.56 40.51
CA LEU A 15 18.32 3.09 41.37
C LEU A 15 18.00 3.52 42.81
N ALA A 16 17.40 2.63 43.60
CA ALA A 16 17.44 2.78 45.05
C ALA A 16 18.80 2.25 45.51
N ALA A 17 19.80 3.12 45.53
CA ALA A 17 21.06 2.84 46.22
C ALA A 17 20.73 2.62 47.70
N ALA A 18 20.79 1.37 48.17
CA ALA A 18 20.77 1.08 49.59
C ALA A 18 22.04 1.69 50.19
N LEU A 19 21.92 2.87 50.80
CA LEU A 19 22.97 3.42 51.66
C LEU A 19 23.12 2.46 52.84
N LEU A 20 24.17 1.64 52.79
CA LEU A 20 24.66 0.88 53.93
C LEU A 20 25.28 1.87 54.94
N THR A 21 24.47 2.43 55.84
CA THR A 21 25.01 3.18 56.98
C THR A 21 25.50 2.20 58.03
N LEU A 22 26.76 1.77 57.88
CA LEU A 22 27.47 0.97 58.88
C LEU A 22 28.03 1.90 59.95
N THR A 23 27.39 1.94 61.12
CA THR A 23 27.97 2.62 62.29
C THR A 23 29.03 1.70 62.91
N LEU A 24 30.30 1.94 62.59
CA LEU A 24 31.43 1.20 63.15
C LEU A 24 31.65 1.60 64.61
N ALA A 25 31.28 0.73 65.55
CA ALA A 25 31.84 0.74 66.90
C ALA A 25 33.19 0.00 66.85
N THR A 26 34.28 0.72 67.10
CA THR A 26 35.64 0.15 67.14
C THR A 26 35.87 -0.60 68.44
N GLY A 27 36.09 -1.91 68.36
CA GLY A 27 36.51 -2.72 69.49
C GLY A 27 36.79 -4.18 69.14
N SER A 28 38.08 -4.55 69.13
CA SER A 28 38.65 -5.81 69.63
C SER A 28 38.06 -7.17 69.15
N ALA A 29 38.88 -7.93 68.43
CA ALA A 29 38.77 -9.37 68.16
C ALA A 29 37.41 -9.81 67.58
N ASP A 30 37.31 -9.75 66.25
CA ASP A 30 36.14 -9.99 65.41
C ASP A 30 35.28 -11.17 65.95
N PRO A 31 34.21 -10.88 66.72
CA PRO A 31 33.39 -11.93 67.28
C PRO A 31 32.70 -12.66 66.13
N SER A 32 32.81 -13.99 66.12
CA SER A 32 32.00 -14.84 65.25
C SER A 32 30.56 -14.34 65.35
N THR A 33 30.08 -13.77 64.26
CA THR A 33 28.73 -13.20 64.18
C THR A 33 27.82 -14.31 63.66
N THR A 34 26.72 -14.53 64.36
CA THR A 34 25.66 -15.43 63.90
C THR A 34 24.78 -14.66 62.94
N PHE A 35 24.60 -15.19 61.73
CA PHE A 35 23.64 -14.69 60.76
C PHE A 35 22.43 -15.61 60.74
N GLU A 36 21.25 -15.06 60.99
CA GLU A 36 19.98 -15.72 60.73
C GLU A 36 19.45 -15.21 59.39
N ILE A 37 19.61 -16.01 58.33
CA ILE A 37 19.16 -15.67 56.98
C ILE A 37 17.77 -16.26 56.77
N VAL A 38 16.79 -15.40 56.53
CA VAL A 38 15.41 -15.78 56.22
C VAL A 38 15.15 -15.50 54.74
N ASP A 39 14.84 -16.54 53.98
CA ASP A 39 14.45 -16.46 52.55
C ASP A 39 13.07 -17.09 52.39
N GLY A 40 12.04 -16.25 52.33
CA GLY A 40 10.64 -16.66 52.39
C GLY A 40 10.31 -17.41 53.69
N GLU A 41 9.86 -18.66 53.58
CA GLU A 41 9.57 -19.53 54.72
C GLU A 41 10.80 -20.30 55.23
N THR A 42 11.92 -20.23 54.52
CA THR A 42 13.15 -20.97 54.88
C THR A 42 14.06 -20.10 55.73
N SER A 43 14.63 -20.67 56.79
CA SER A 43 15.62 -20.00 57.65
C SER A 43 16.91 -20.82 57.70
N TYR A 44 18.04 -20.12 57.58
CA TYR A 44 19.39 -20.66 57.65
C TYR A 44 20.17 -19.93 58.74
N VAL A 45 20.96 -20.68 59.50
CA VAL A 45 21.88 -20.10 60.48
C VAL A 45 23.31 -20.39 60.03
N VAL A 46 24.09 -19.34 59.79
CA VAL A 46 25.50 -19.44 59.42
C VAL A 46 26.35 -18.58 60.33
N TYR A 47 27.63 -18.94 60.46
CA TYR A 47 28.59 -18.22 61.31
C TYR A 47 29.64 -17.56 60.42
N GLY A 48 29.86 -16.27 60.63
CA GLY A 48 30.80 -15.49 59.83
C GLY A 48 31.40 -14.33 60.61
N ARG A 49 31.92 -13.35 59.88
CA ARG A 49 32.47 -12.11 60.45
C ARG A 49 31.48 -10.98 60.32
N SER A 50 31.59 -10.00 61.22
CA SER A 50 30.73 -8.83 61.20
C SER A 50 30.93 -8.05 59.88
N GLY A 51 29.83 -7.74 59.18
CA GLY A 51 29.85 -7.01 57.90
C GLY A 51 29.94 -7.87 56.62
N GLU A 52 30.07 -9.20 56.72
CA GLU A 52 30.17 -10.11 55.56
C GLU A 52 28.82 -10.75 55.16
N VAL A 53 27.78 -9.93 54.98
CA VAL A 53 26.42 -10.41 54.63
C VAL A 53 26.39 -11.20 53.32
N GLU A 54 27.14 -10.74 52.30
CA GLU A 54 27.23 -11.41 51.00
C GLU A 54 27.89 -12.80 51.11
N THR A 55 28.96 -12.91 51.89
CA THR A 55 29.63 -14.19 52.18
C THR A 55 28.71 -15.13 52.94
N ALA A 56 27.97 -14.62 53.93
CA ALA A 56 26.99 -15.40 54.71
C ALA A 56 25.86 -15.94 53.82
N LEU A 57 25.31 -15.12 52.92
CA LEU A 57 24.33 -15.53 51.92
C LEU A 57 24.88 -16.62 50.99
N ALA A 58 26.10 -16.44 50.47
CA ALA A 58 26.76 -17.43 49.63
C ALA A 58 27.01 -18.76 50.37
N GLN A 59 27.40 -18.71 51.64
CA GLN A 59 27.60 -19.90 52.49
C GLN A 59 26.29 -20.64 52.76
N ALA A 60 25.16 -19.91 52.89
CA ALA A 60 23.82 -20.49 53.00
C ALA A 60 23.29 -21.01 51.65
N GLY A 61 24.02 -20.82 50.55
CA GLY A 61 23.56 -21.18 49.20
C GLY A 61 22.45 -20.27 48.68
N VAL A 62 22.23 -19.12 49.31
CA VAL A 62 21.17 -18.17 48.97
C VAL A 62 21.73 -17.19 47.93
N ALA A 63 21.37 -17.41 46.66
CA ALA A 63 21.67 -16.48 45.59
C ALA A 63 20.64 -15.33 45.58
N VAL A 64 21.14 -14.09 45.58
CA VAL A 64 20.34 -12.87 45.53
C VAL A 64 20.38 -12.30 44.11
N GLY A 65 19.21 -12.17 43.48
CA GLY A 65 19.03 -11.61 42.16
C GLY A 65 18.87 -10.08 42.16
N PRO A 66 18.93 -9.42 41.00
CA PRO A 66 18.83 -7.95 40.88
C PRO A 66 17.44 -7.37 41.23
N ARG A 67 16.46 -8.21 41.57
CA ARG A 67 15.10 -7.83 41.97
C ARG A 67 14.77 -8.18 43.42
N ASP A 68 15.68 -8.84 44.13
CA ASP A 68 15.51 -9.23 45.52
C ASP A 68 15.84 -8.04 46.42
N LEU A 69 15.12 -7.90 47.53
CA LEU A 69 15.37 -6.90 48.55
C LEU A 69 16.02 -7.59 49.76
N VAL A 70 17.24 -7.17 50.08
CA VAL A 70 17.96 -7.67 51.25
C VAL A 70 17.91 -6.59 52.33
N THR A 71 17.31 -6.93 53.46
CA THR A 71 17.32 -6.08 54.67
C THR A 71 18.05 -6.79 55.80
N THR A 72 18.75 -6.01 56.62
CA THR A 72 19.55 -6.53 57.72
C THR A 72 19.18 -5.80 59.01
N ASP A 73 18.96 -6.56 60.08
CA ASP A 73 18.66 -6.03 61.41
C ASP A 73 19.50 -6.75 62.49
N VAL A 74 20.09 -5.99 63.41
CA VAL A 74 20.91 -6.56 64.49
C VAL A 74 20.03 -6.75 65.71
N GLN A 75 19.85 -8.00 66.12
CA GLN A 75 19.05 -8.37 67.27
C GLN A 75 19.75 -8.02 68.59
N THR A 76 18.99 -7.95 69.69
CA THR A 76 19.49 -7.60 71.02
C THR A 76 20.50 -8.61 71.59
N ASP A 77 20.52 -9.83 71.07
CA ASP A 77 21.47 -10.89 71.42
C ASP A 77 22.75 -10.87 70.56
N GLY A 78 22.87 -9.92 69.62
CA GLY A 78 24.00 -9.78 68.71
C GLY A 78 23.88 -10.59 67.41
N THR A 79 22.79 -11.32 67.19
CA THR A 79 22.51 -12.02 65.92
C THR A 79 22.17 -11.01 64.82
N VAL A 80 22.78 -11.15 63.65
CA VAL A 80 22.40 -10.37 62.46
C VAL A 80 21.32 -11.12 61.71
N ARG A 81 20.09 -10.62 61.75
CA ARG A 81 19.00 -11.15 60.94
C ARG A 81 19.07 -10.56 59.54
N VAL A 82 19.18 -11.42 58.54
CA VAL A 82 19.19 -11.05 57.12
C VAL A 82 17.87 -11.54 56.53
N LEU A 83 17.01 -10.62 56.12
CA LEU A 83 15.76 -10.95 55.44
C LEU A 83 15.95 -10.74 53.93
N VAL A 84 15.74 -11.81 53.18
CA VAL A 84 15.71 -11.79 51.71
C VAL A 84 14.25 -11.83 51.28
N GLU A 85 13.76 -10.71 50.77
CA GLU A 85 12.41 -10.60 50.20
C GLU A 85 12.50 -10.72 48.68
N ARG A 86 11.81 -11.72 48.13
CA ARG A 86 11.71 -11.98 46.69
C ARG A 86 10.32 -11.56 46.21
N PRO A 87 10.10 -10.31 45.80
CA PRO A 87 8.77 -9.83 45.43
C PRO A 87 8.28 -10.48 44.13
N VAL A 88 6.99 -10.80 44.07
CA VAL A 88 6.33 -11.12 42.79
C VAL A 88 6.43 -9.89 41.88
N THR A 89 6.94 -10.07 40.67
CA THR A 89 7.00 -8.97 39.69
C THR A 89 5.98 -9.19 38.58
N THR A 90 5.35 -8.10 38.15
CA THR A 90 4.32 -8.11 37.10
C THR A 90 4.57 -6.98 36.11
N TYR A 91 4.50 -7.28 34.81
CA TYR A 91 4.54 -6.28 33.75
C TYR A 91 3.78 -6.77 32.51
N GLU A 92 3.47 -5.86 31.59
CA GLU A 92 2.85 -6.19 30.31
C GLU A 92 3.88 -6.08 29.17
N GLU A 93 3.95 -7.12 28.35
CA GLU A 93 4.63 -7.13 27.06
C GLU A 93 3.62 -6.80 25.98
N THR A 94 4.03 -6.02 24.97
CA THR A 94 3.21 -5.74 23.80
C THR A 94 3.97 -6.07 22.53
N ILE A 95 3.32 -6.77 21.61
CA ILE A 95 3.82 -7.04 20.26
C ILE A 95 2.93 -6.26 19.29
N ARG A 96 3.55 -5.60 18.31
CA ARG A 96 2.85 -4.83 17.28
C ARG A 96 2.95 -5.56 15.96
N GLU A 97 1.80 -5.79 15.36
CA GLU A 97 1.68 -6.29 13.99
C GLU A 97 0.99 -5.24 13.12
N TYR A 98 1.41 -5.14 11.87
CA TYR A 98 0.89 -4.16 10.92
C TYR A 98 -0.14 -4.80 10.00
N LEU A 99 -1.31 -4.18 9.89
CA LEU A 99 -2.31 -4.54 8.89
C LEU A 99 -2.02 -3.79 7.60
N PRO A 100 -1.88 -4.49 6.45
CA PRO A 100 -1.69 -3.82 5.17
C PRO A 100 -2.93 -2.98 4.81
N TYR A 101 -2.71 -1.97 3.98
CA TYR A 101 -3.76 -1.22 3.31
C TYR A 101 -3.81 -1.65 1.84
N GLU A 102 -4.93 -1.37 1.16
CA GLU A 102 -5.07 -1.58 -0.28
C GLU A 102 -4.79 -0.27 -1.03
N THR A 103 -4.29 -0.38 -2.27
CA THR A 103 -4.20 0.76 -3.19
C THR A 103 -5.39 0.71 -4.14
N LEU A 104 -6.31 1.66 -3.97
CA LEU A 104 -7.48 1.84 -4.80
C LEU A 104 -7.17 2.87 -5.90
N ARG A 105 -7.58 2.56 -7.13
CA ARG A 105 -7.44 3.46 -8.28
C ARG A 105 -8.79 4.11 -8.57
N GLN A 106 -8.77 5.42 -8.79
CA GLN A 106 -9.95 6.21 -9.13
C GLN A 106 -9.67 7.02 -10.40
N GLU A 107 -10.59 7.06 -11.34
CA GLU A 107 -10.43 7.93 -12.52
C GLU A 107 -10.51 9.41 -12.13
N ASP A 108 -9.75 10.24 -12.84
CA ASP A 108 -9.82 11.69 -12.78
C ASP A 108 -9.90 12.24 -14.21
N PRO A 109 -11.09 12.74 -14.63
CA PRO A 109 -11.30 13.25 -15.99
C PRO A 109 -10.64 14.60 -16.26
N ASP A 110 -10.10 15.27 -15.24
CA ASP A 110 -9.37 16.52 -15.37
C ASP A 110 -7.85 16.32 -15.46
N LEU A 111 -7.34 15.18 -15.00
CA LEU A 111 -5.93 14.80 -15.04
C LEU A 111 -5.56 14.21 -16.42
N PRO A 112 -4.44 14.64 -17.05
CA PRO A 112 -4.00 14.11 -18.35
C PRO A 112 -3.80 12.60 -18.36
N LEU A 113 -4.19 11.95 -19.47
CA LEU A 113 -4.07 10.52 -19.68
C LEU A 113 -2.65 10.04 -19.37
N GLY A 114 -2.56 9.00 -18.53
CA GLY A 114 -1.29 8.39 -18.11
C GLY A 114 -0.55 9.13 -16.99
N GLN A 115 -1.08 10.26 -16.50
CA GLN A 115 -0.62 10.85 -15.24
C GLN A 115 -1.36 10.23 -14.05
N GLU A 116 -0.72 10.23 -12.89
CA GLU A 116 -1.32 9.77 -11.64
C GLU A 116 -1.00 10.75 -10.51
N THR A 117 -1.89 10.83 -9.53
CA THR A 117 -1.70 11.61 -8.30
C THR A 117 -2.28 10.87 -7.10
N VAL A 118 -1.61 10.96 -5.96
CA VAL A 118 -2.11 10.36 -4.71
C VAL A 118 -3.11 11.32 -4.07
N LEU A 119 -4.38 10.95 -4.04
CA LEU A 119 -5.44 11.72 -3.38
C LEU A 119 -5.45 11.48 -1.86
N GLN A 120 -5.14 10.25 -1.45
CA GLN A 120 -5.04 9.85 -0.05
C GLN A 120 -3.88 8.88 0.11
N ALA A 121 -2.92 9.23 0.96
CA ALA A 121 -1.82 8.32 1.28
C ALA A 121 -2.33 7.17 2.17
N GLY A 122 -1.93 5.95 1.84
CA GLY A 122 -2.26 4.79 2.65
C GLY A 122 -1.54 4.80 4.00
N THR A 123 -2.21 4.31 5.04
CA THR A 123 -1.59 4.09 6.35
C THR A 123 -1.87 2.67 6.81
N GLN A 124 -0.83 1.99 7.30
CA GLN A 124 -0.99 0.65 7.85
C GLN A 124 -1.78 0.71 9.15
N GLY A 125 -2.66 -0.27 9.33
CA GLY A 125 -3.29 -0.52 10.62
C GLY A 125 -2.31 -1.13 11.61
N VAL A 126 -2.68 -1.16 12.88
CA VAL A 126 -1.84 -1.72 13.95
C VAL A 126 -2.69 -2.61 14.85
N VAL A 127 -2.31 -3.88 14.94
CA VAL A 127 -2.78 -4.81 15.97
C VAL A 127 -1.75 -4.83 17.10
N VAL A 128 -2.24 -4.80 18.34
CA VAL A 128 -1.42 -4.95 19.53
C VAL A 128 -1.85 -6.18 20.29
N ASP A 129 -0.94 -7.15 20.40
CA ASP A 129 -1.07 -8.30 21.28
C ASP A 129 -0.49 -7.96 22.64
N ARG A 130 -1.22 -8.28 23.71
CA ARG A 130 -0.80 -7.98 25.09
C ARG A 130 -0.59 -9.27 25.86
N THR A 131 0.55 -9.39 26.53
CA THR A 131 0.84 -10.52 27.40
C THR A 131 1.25 -10.00 28.76
N LYS A 132 0.56 -10.44 29.82
CA LYS A 132 1.00 -10.19 31.19
C LYS A 132 2.04 -11.23 31.58
N VAL A 133 3.19 -10.77 32.04
CA VAL A 133 4.26 -11.62 32.58
C VAL A 133 4.28 -11.46 34.09
N VAL A 134 4.17 -12.57 34.81
CA VAL A 134 4.30 -12.64 36.27
C VAL A 134 5.48 -13.53 36.59
N THR A 135 6.41 -13.05 37.42
CA THR A 135 7.53 -13.85 37.92
C THR A 135 7.38 -14.03 39.41
N ASP A 136 7.26 -15.29 39.82
CA ASP A 136 7.14 -15.71 41.22
C ASP A 136 8.48 -15.60 41.95
N PRO A 137 8.48 -15.62 43.30
CA PRO A 137 9.68 -15.55 44.12
C PRO A 137 10.72 -16.63 43.81
N ASP A 138 10.29 -17.81 43.35
CA ASP A 138 11.14 -18.94 42.99
C ASP A 138 11.75 -18.82 41.57
N GLY A 139 11.43 -17.75 40.85
CA GLY A 139 11.85 -17.51 39.47
C GLY A 139 10.93 -18.11 38.40
N THR A 140 9.84 -18.78 38.78
CA THR A 140 8.86 -19.32 37.83
C THR A 140 8.18 -18.17 37.08
N VAL A 141 8.17 -18.25 35.74
CA VAL A 141 7.55 -17.23 34.88
C VAL A 141 6.23 -17.74 34.33
N HIS A 142 5.16 -17.01 34.63
CA HIS A 142 3.82 -17.22 34.08
C HIS A 142 3.50 -16.17 33.03
N ARG A 143 2.94 -16.60 31.91
CA ARG A 143 2.49 -15.72 30.82
C ARG A 143 0.99 -15.88 30.63
N TYR A 144 0.29 -14.75 30.67
CA TYR A 144 -1.15 -14.70 30.45
C TYR A 144 -1.41 -13.86 29.20
N ASP A 145 -1.98 -14.50 28.18
CA ASP A 145 -2.48 -13.79 27.01
C ASP A 145 -3.65 -12.91 27.44
N LEU A 146 -3.51 -11.61 27.23
CA LEU A 146 -4.55 -10.61 27.50
C LEU A 146 -5.37 -10.29 26.25
N GLY A 147 -5.05 -10.93 25.12
CA GLY A 147 -5.71 -10.80 23.84
C GLY A 147 -5.10 -9.75 22.92
N SER A 148 -5.65 -9.71 21.71
CA SER A 148 -5.27 -8.82 20.62
C SER A 148 -6.31 -7.70 20.47
N ALA A 149 -5.84 -6.49 20.16
CA ALA A 149 -6.72 -5.38 19.82
C ALA A 149 -6.20 -4.63 18.59
N VAL A 150 -7.08 -4.37 17.63
CA VAL A 150 -6.81 -3.41 16.56
C VAL A 150 -6.80 -2.01 17.18
N THR A 151 -5.63 -1.41 17.26
CA THR A 151 -5.42 -0.07 17.83
C THR A 151 -5.44 1.05 16.79
N ALA A 152 -5.21 0.69 15.52
CA ALA A 152 -5.42 1.57 14.38
C ALA A 152 -5.93 0.73 13.20
N GLN A 153 -6.98 1.18 12.52
CA GLN A 153 -7.44 0.58 11.28
C GLN A 153 -6.51 1.00 10.12
N PRO A 154 -6.25 0.13 9.14
CA PRO A 154 -5.60 0.58 7.91
C PRO A 154 -6.47 1.60 7.19
N VAL A 155 -5.83 2.53 6.52
CA VAL A 155 -6.46 3.50 5.62
C VAL A 155 -5.91 3.23 4.24
N ASP A 156 -6.78 2.95 3.29
CA ASP A 156 -6.40 2.66 1.91
C ASP A 156 -5.76 3.87 1.22
N GLU A 157 -4.83 3.58 0.33
CA GLU A 157 -4.25 4.57 -0.56
C GLU A 157 -5.18 4.78 -1.74
N ILE A 158 -5.49 6.03 -2.07
CA ILE A 158 -6.30 6.37 -3.24
C ILE A 158 -5.39 7.08 -4.24
N VAL A 159 -5.17 6.43 -5.38
CA VAL A 159 -4.42 6.98 -6.52
C VAL A 159 -5.41 7.36 -7.60
N ALA A 160 -5.50 8.66 -7.88
CA ALA A 160 -6.21 9.15 -9.06
C ALA A 160 -5.37 8.94 -10.31
N TYR A 161 -5.96 8.40 -11.37
CA TYR A 161 -5.32 8.28 -12.67
C TYR A 161 -6.06 9.10 -13.72
N GLY A 162 -5.30 9.75 -14.58
CA GLY A 162 -5.84 10.67 -15.56
C GLY A 162 -6.45 9.95 -16.75
N THR A 163 -7.60 10.43 -17.18
CA THR A 163 -8.29 9.98 -18.39
C THR A 163 -8.36 11.07 -19.46
N LYS A 164 -7.93 12.31 -19.17
CA LYS A 164 -8.09 13.45 -20.06
C LYS A 164 -7.18 13.37 -21.29
N VAL A 165 -7.77 13.54 -22.46
CA VAL A 165 -7.07 13.68 -23.73
C VAL A 165 -7.16 15.14 -24.18
N GLU A 166 -6.07 15.69 -24.71
CA GLU A 166 -6.12 17.01 -25.32
C GLU A 166 -6.91 16.95 -26.62
N ALA A 167 -8.13 17.48 -26.58
CA ALA A 167 -8.89 17.76 -27.78
C ALA A 167 -8.25 18.96 -28.50
N VAL A 168 -7.67 18.72 -29.68
CA VAL A 168 -7.37 19.83 -30.59
C VAL A 168 -8.72 20.34 -31.13
N PRO A 169 -8.96 21.66 -31.18
CA PRO A 169 -10.19 22.20 -31.75
C PRO A 169 -10.45 21.58 -33.12
N ALA A 170 -11.67 21.08 -33.33
CA ALA A 170 -12.06 20.45 -34.59
C ALA A 170 -11.66 21.35 -35.76
N SER A 171 -10.75 20.86 -36.61
CA SER A 171 -10.46 21.56 -37.86
C SER A 171 -11.71 21.52 -38.75
N TRP A 172 -11.81 22.43 -39.72
CA TRP A 172 -12.90 22.44 -40.71
C TRP A 172 -13.05 21.13 -41.51
N LEU A 173 -12.05 20.24 -41.44
CA LEU A 173 -12.05 18.91 -42.05
C LEU A 173 -12.61 17.82 -41.12
N SER A 174 -12.88 18.15 -39.86
CA SER A 174 -13.54 17.24 -38.93
C SER A 174 -14.98 17.04 -39.38
N VAL A 175 -15.39 15.78 -39.42
CA VAL A 175 -16.76 15.40 -39.76
C VAL A 175 -17.69 15.57 -38.57
N SER A 176 -17.16 15.45 -37.36
CA SER A 176 -17.89 15.61 -36.10
C SER A 176 -17.27 16.73 -35.28
N ASP A 177 -18.12 17.60 -34.75
CA ASP A 177 -17.75 18.58 -33.71
C ASP A 177 -17.62 17.92 -32.32
N ASP A 178 -18.10 16.68 -32.19
CA ASP A 178 -18.05 15.91 -30.96
C ASP A 178 -16.70 15.20 -30.82
N VAL A 179 -15.72 15.96 -30.33
CA VAL A 179 -14.32 15.55 -30.18
C VAL A 179 -14.12 14.66 -28.96
N LEU A 180 -13.12 13.78 -29.01
CA LEU A 180 -12.69 12.94 -27.88
C LEU A 180 -12.09 13.81 -26.77
N THR A 181 -12.60 13.71 -25.54
CA THR A 181 -12.09 14.45 -24.38
C THR A 181 -11.49 13.55 -23.33
N ASN A 182 -11.97 12.30 -23.19
CA ASN A 182 -11.45 11.36 -22.21
C ASN A 182 -11.33 9.94 -22.77
N LEU A 183 -10.32 9.23 -22.30
CA LEU A 183 -10.12 7.80 -22.49
C LEU A 183 -9.86 7.16 -21.14
N ASP A 184 -10.69 6.19 -20.77
CA ASP A 184 -10.50 5.33 -19.62
C ASP A 184 -10.23 3.89 -20.08
N PRO A 185 -8.95 3.49 -20.26
CA PRO A 185 -8.58 2.14 -20.66
C PRO A 185 -8.72 1.15 -19.49
N ASP A 186 -9.38 0.01 -19.74
CA ASP A 186 -9.64 -1.02 -18.71
C ASP A 186 -8.47 -2.01 -18.50
N GLY A 187 -7.38 -1.83 -19.24
CA GLY A 187 -6.19 -2.70 -19.22
C GLY A 187 -6.31 -3.98 -20.05
N SER A 188 -7.48 -4.29 -20.62
CA SER A 188 -7.71 -5.42 -21.53
C SER A 188 -7.43 -5.08 -23.01
N GLY A 189 -7.19 -3.80 -23.30
CA GLY A 189 -7.13 -3.24 -24.65
C GLY A 189 -8.43 -2.52 -25.06
N GLY A 190 -9.49 -2.67 -24.26
CA GLY A 190 -10.72 -1.91 -24.33
C GLY A 190 -10.78 -0.77 -23.31
N GLY A 191 -11.98 -0.24 -23.13
CA GLY A 191 -12.25 0.83 -22.18
C GLY A 191 -13.49 1.64 -22.55
N VAL A 192 -13.58 2.83 -21.98
CA VAL A 192 -14.61 3.82 -22.30
C VAL A 192 -13.95 5.06 -22.87
N LEU A 193 -14.52 5.60 -23.93
CA LEU A 193 -14.16 6.91 -24.45
C LEU A 193 -15.33 7.88 -24.22
N THR A 194 -15.00 9.12 -23.87
CA THR A 194 -15.98 10.19 -23.64
C THR A 194 -15.71 11.34 -24.59
N THR A 195 -16.76 11.85 -25.21
CA THR A 195 -16.68 12.98 -26.13
C THR A 195 -17.15 14.28 -25.49
N ALA A 196 -16.92 15.42 -26.16
CA ALA A 196 -17.27 16.75 -25.66
C ALA A 196 -18.78 16.96 -25.40
N SER A 197 -19.64 16.19 -26.06
CA SER A 197 -21.08 16.16 -25.80
C SER A 197 -21.46 15.41 -24.51
N GLY A 198 -20.50 14.75 -23.87
CA GLY A 198 -20.72 13.83 -22.75
C GLY A 198 -21.17 12.44 -23.18
N THR A 199 -21.05 12.09 -24.46
CA THR A 199 -21.38 10.74 -24.94
C THR A 199 -20.26 9.79 -24.56
N GLU A 200 -20.62 8.74 -23.82
CA GLU A 200 -19.73 7.64 -23.47
C GLU A 200 -19.92 6.47 -24.43
N MET A 201 -18.82 5.94 -24.95
CA MET A 201 -18.83 4.77 -25.84
C MET A 201 -17.80 3.75 -25.35
N ALA A 202 -18.28 2.56 -25.02
CA ALA A 202 -17.41 1.43 -24.74
C ALA A 202 -16.72 0.98 -26.03
N TYR A 203 -15.41 0.74 -25.95
CA TYR A 203 -14.63 0.15 -27.02
C TYR A 203 -13.92 -1.10 -26.53
N THR A 204 -13.69 -2.03 -27.45
CA THR A 204 -13.06 -3.33 -27.15
C THR A 204 -11.61 -3.39 -27.60
N GLN A 205 -11.24 -2.52 -28.55
CA GLN A 205 -9.90 -2.51 -29.12
C GLN A 205 -9.61 -1.16 -29.76
N VAL A 206 -8.34 -0.75 -29.75
CA VAL A 206 -7.85 0.40 -30.53
C VAL A 206 -6.89 -0.09 -31.60
N LEU A 207 -7.12 0.30 -32.84
CA LEU A 207 -6.25 0.01 -33.98
C LEU A 207 -5.60 1.29 -34.49
N ARG A 208 -4.27 1.26 -34.61
CA ARG A 208 -3.52 2.29 -35.32
C ARG A 208 -3.57 1.98 -36.82
N CYS A 209 -4.34 2.76 -37.56
CA CYS A 209 -4.61 2.52 -38.98
C CYS A 209 -4.03 3.63 -39.86
N ARG A 210 -3.46 3.24 -41.01
CA ARG A 210 -3.12 4.20 -42.07
C ARG A 210 -4.37 4.53 -42.87
N ALA A 211 -4.89 5.74 -42.71
CA ALA A 211 -6.11 6.21 -43.33
C ALA A 211 -5.83 6.95 -44.65
N THR A 212 -6.60 6.62 -45.68
CA THR A 212 -6.78 7.41 -46.90
C THR A 212 -8.18 8.04 -46.90
N ALA A 213 -8.46 8.92 -47.87
CA ALA A 213 -9.77 9.50 -48.08
C ALA A 213 -10.25 9.27 -49.50
N TYR A 214 -11.54 8.98 -49.64
CA TYR A 214 -12.21 8.82 -50.92
C TYR A 214 -13.54 9.55 -50.98
N THR A 215 -13.97 9.86 -52.19
CA THR A 215 -15.28 10.44 -52.46
C THR A 215 -15.86 9.81 -53.71
N THR A 216 -17.18 9.79 -53.78
CA THR A 216 -17.87 9.42 -55.01
C THR A 216 -18.26 10.63 -55.86
N GLN A 217 -17.93 11.87 -55.50
CA GLN A 217 -18.40 13.09 -56.17
C GLN A 217 -18.24 13.06 -57.72
N ARG A 218 -17.20 12.38 -58.23
CA ARG A 218 -16.90 12.23 -59.66
C ARG A 218 -17.11 10.81 -60.20
N GLN A 219 -17.82 9.95 -59.48
CA GLN A 219 -18.05 8.55 -59.82
C GLN A 219 -19.54 8.28 -60.08
N SER A 220 -19.81 7.38 -61.04
CA SER A 220 -21.16 6.95 -61.39
C SER A 220 -21.71 5.85 -60.49
N TRP A 221 -20.84 5.11 -59.79
CA TRP A 221 -21.21 4.13 -58.78
C TRP A 221 -21.14 4.74 -57.38
N LYS A 222 -22.04 4.28 -56.50
CA LYS A 222 -22.25 4.83 -55.15
C LYS A 222 -22.44 3.76 -54.07
N LEU A 223 -22.38 2.49 -54.44
CA LEU A 223 -22.65 1.40 -53.51
C LEU A 223 -21.35 0.93 -52.86
N THR A 224 -21.42 0.66 -51.56
CA THR A 224 -20.38 0.01 -50.76
C THR A 224 -20.41 -1.51 -50.98
N ALA A 225 -19.38 -2.22 -50.52
CA ALA A 225 -19.32 -3.68 -50.53
C ALA A 225 -20.51 -4.35 -49.83
N THR A 226 -21.10 -3.72 -48.81
CA THR A 226 -22.30 -4.20 -48.11
C THR A 226 -23.62 -3.80 -48.78
N GLY A 227 -23.56 -3.04 -49.88
CA GLY A 227 -24.72 -2.65 -50.68
C GLY A 227 -25.43 -1.37 -50.21
N THR A 228 -24.89 -0.67 -49.21
CA THR A 228 -25.37 0.65 -48.77
C THR A 228 -24.86 1.77 -49.70
N THR A 229 -25.44 2.95 -49.62
CA THR A 229 -24.90 4.13 -50.30
C THR A 229 -23.69 4.67 -49.52
N ALA A 230 -22.58 4.88 -50.23
CA ALA A 230 -21.39 5.53 -49.72
C ALA A 230 -21.72 6.94 -49.23
N ARG A 231 -21.36 7.22 -47.99
CA ARG A 231 -21.69 8.44 -47.24
C ARG A 231 -20.67 8.62 -46.12
N VAL A 232 -20.61 9.81 -45.57
CA VAL A 232 -19.83 10.08 -44.36
C VAL A 232 -20.23 9.11 -43.25
N GLY A 233 -19.25 8.44 -42.65
CA GLY A 233 -19.45 7.38 -41.66
C GLY A 233 -19.55 5.96 -42.25
N ALA A 234 -19.68 5.77 -43.57
CA ALA A 234 -19.51 4.47 -44.21
C ALA A 234 -18.09 4.37 -44.77
N ILE A 235 -17.24 3.54 -44.14
CA ILE A 235 -15.81 3.50 -44.46
C ILE A 235 -15.40 2.16 -45.07
N ALA A 236 -14.28 2.19 -45.81
CA ALA A 236 -13.65 0.97 -46.32
C ALA A 236 -12.61 0.44 -45.33
N VAL A 237 -12.63 -0.87 -45.09
CA VAL A 237 -11.71 -1.58 -44.19
C VAL A 237 -11.22 -2.87 -44.83
N ASP A 238 -10.25 -3.52 -44.19
CA ASP A 238 -9.98 -4.94 -44.41
C ASP A 238 -10.95 -5.78 -43.55
N PRO A 239 -11.89 -6.54 -44.15
CA PRO A 239 -12.89 -7.33 -43.42
C PRO A 239 -12.30 -8.45 -42.55
N ASP A 240 -11.09 -8.92 -42.86
CA ASP A 240 -10.40 -9.94 -42.06
C ASP A 240 -9.82 -9.36 -40.76
N VAL A 241 -9.66 -8.02 -40.70
CA VAL A 241 -9.17 -7.29 -39.52
C VAL A 241 -10.32 -6.57 -38.79
N ILE A 242 -11.19 -5.90 -39.53
CA ILE A 242 -12.36 -5.18 -39.02
C ILE A 242 -13.59 -5.72 -39.78
N PRO A 243 -14.36 -6.65 -39.18
CA PRO A 243 -15.53 -7.21 -39.82
C PRO A 243 -16.56 -6.16 -40.26
N TYR A 244 -17.30 -6.45 -41.33
CA TYR A 244 -18.39 -5.57 -41.74
C TYR A 244 -19.43 -5.41 -40.64
N GLY A 245 -19.99 -4.20 -40.55
CA GLY A 245 -20.95 -3.82 -39.51
C GLY A 245 -20.30 -3.40 -38.20
N THR A 246 -18.99 -3.61 -38.01
CA THR A 246 -18.29 -3.08 -36.84
C THR A 246 -18.40 -1.56 -36.81
N ARG A 247 -18.89 -1.04 -35.68
CA ARG A 247 -18.92 0.40 -35.40
C ARG A 247 -17.60 0.82 -34.78
N MET A 248 -17.18 2.05 -35.06
CA MET A 248 -15.92 2.58 -34.55
C MET A 248 -16.00 4.09 -34.33
N PHE A 249 -15.14 4.62 -33.47
CA PHE A 249 -14.86 6.05 -33.37
C PHE A 249 -13.46 6.31 -33.92
N ILE A 250 -13.30 7.31 -34.79
CA ILE A 250 -12.06 7.55 -35.51
C ILE A 250 -11.59 8.99 -35.27
N VAL A 251 -10.35 9.10 -34.80
CA VAL A 251 -9.62 10.35 -34.64
C VAL A 251 -8.27 10.23 -35.34
N SER A 252 -7.76 11.33 -35.89
CA SER A 252 -6.40 11.35 -36.40
C SER A 252 -5.41 11.15 -35.25
N ALA A 253 -4.31 10.49 -35.55
CA ALA A 253 -3.20 10.22 -34.66
C ALA A 253 -2.66 11.42 -33.87
N ASP A 254 -2.71 12.59 -34.50
CA ASP A 254 -2.24 13.87 -33.97
C ASP A 254 -3.36 14.65 -33.25
N GLY A 255 -4.54 14.05 -33.11
CA GLY A 255 -5.71 14.63 -32.45
C GLY A 255 -6.38 15.76 -33.24
N THR A 256 -5.86 16.15 -34.40
CA THR A 256 -6.30 17.37 -35.12
C THR A 256 -7.64 17.23 -35.82
N ILE A 257 -8.06 16.00 -36.14
CA ILE A 257 -9.25 15.72 -36.94
C ILE A 257 -10.05 14.60 -36.30
N THR A 258 -11.29 14.95 -35.94
CA THR A 258 -12.28 13.97 -35.51
C THR A 258 -13.14 13.60 -36.71
N TYR A 259 -12.96 12.39 -37.22
CA TYR A 259 -13.90 11.83 -38.20
C TYR A 259 -15.19 11.39 -37.49
N GLY A 260 -15.07 10.91 -36.26
CA GLY A 260 -16.20 10.56 -35.41
C GLY A 260 -16.65 9.11 -35.62
N VAL A 261 -17.95 8.88 -35.43
CA VAL A 261 -18.53 7.53 -35.49
C VAL A 261 -18.65 7.07 -36.94
N ALA A 262 -18.19 5.85 -37.21
CA ALA A 262 -18.25 5.21 -38.51
C ALA A 262 -18.62 3.72 -38.39
N THR A 263 -18.98 3.11 -39.52
CA THR A 263 -19.30 1.69 -39.67
C THR A 263 -18.50 1.11 -40.84
N ALA A 264 -17.95 -0.08 -40.63
CA ALA A 264 -17.32 -0.87 -41.69
C ALA A 264 -18.38 -1.34 -42.69
N GLU A 265 -18.48 -0.66 -43.84
CA GLU A 265 -19.50 -0.94 -44.86
C GLU A 265 -18.90 -1.27 -46.23
N ASP A 266 -17.61 -0.95 -46.44
CA ASP A 266 -16.96 -1.05 -47.74
C ASP A 266 -15.60 -1.75 -47.68
N CYS A 267 -15.06 -2.13 -48.83
CA CYS A 267 -13.69 -2.62 -48.95
C CYS A 267 -13.05 -2.20 -50.27
N GLY A 268 -11.73 -2.28 -50.35
CA GLY A 268 -11.00 -2.02 -51.59
C GLY A 268 -9.78 -2.91 -51.69
N GLY A 269 -9.36 -3.25 -52.92
CA GLY A 269 -8.21 -4.13 -53.12
C GLY A 269 -6.88 -3.61 -52.55
N ALA A 270 -6.79 -2.29 -52.31
CA ALA A 270 -5.64 -1.66 -51.66
C ALA A 270 -5.81 -1.45 -50.14
N ILE A 271 -7.00 -1.72 -49.59
CA ILE A 271 -7.37 -1.56 -48.18
C ILE A 271 -7.21 -2.93 -47.52
N GLN A 272 -6.00 -3.19 -47.00
CA GLN A 272 -5.57 -4.47 -46.46
C GLN A 272 -4.76 -4.23 -45.17
N GLY A 273 -4.93 -5.09 -44.17
CA GLY A 273 -4.36 -4.95 -42.84
C GLY A 273 -4.93 -3.75 -42.08
N ASN A 274 -4.07 -3.07 -41.32
CA ASN A 274 -4.41 -1.84 -40.58
C ASN A 274 -4.45 -0.62 -41.52
N ARG A 275 -5.26 -0.68 -42.57
CA ARG A 275 -5.52 0.40 -43.50
C ARG A 275 -7.02 0.61 -43.62
N ILE A 276 -7.43 1.87 -43.65
CA ILE A 276 -8.82 2.27 -43.81
C ILE A 276 -8.93 3.34 -44.89
N ASP A 277 -10.10 3.45 -45.53
CA ASP A 277 -10.43 4.54 -46.45
C ASP A 277 -11.67 5.27 -45.93
N LEU A 278 -11.53 6.56 -45.65
CA LEU A 278 -12.58 7.38 -45.06
C LEU A 278 -13.35 8.11 -46.15
N PHE A 279 -14.68 8.02 -46.12
CA PHE A 279 -15.51 8.72 -47.08
C PHE A 279 -15.63 10.21 -46.73
N PHE A 280 -15.46 11.08 -47.72
CA PHE A 280 -15.79 12.51 -47.67
C PHE A 280 -16.71 12.90 -48.83
N ASP A 281 -17.52 13.94 -48.63
CA ASP A 281 -18.50 14.37 -49.62
C ASP A 281 -17.84 15.02 -50.85
N THR A 282 -16.69 15.67 -50.67
CA THR A 282 -15.99 16.39 -51.73
C THR A 282 -14.58 15.88 -52.00
N TYR A 283 -14.13 16.07 -53.24
CA TYR A 283 -12.76 15.77 -53.62
C TYR A 283 -11.75 16.66 -52.89
N ASP A 284 -12.10 17.92 -52.63
CA ASP A 284 -11.20 18.86 -51.97
C ASP A 284 -10.96 18.45 -50.50
N GLU A 285 -11.98 17.98 -49.78
CA GLU A 285 -11.81 17.37 -48.44
C GLU A 285 -10.86 16.17 -48.49
N CYS A 286 -10.98 15.31 -49.50
CA CYS A 286 -10.07 14.16 -49.66
C CYS A 286 -8.61 14.62 -49.85
N ILE A 287 -8.38 15.65 -50.66
CA ILE A 287 -7.04 16.19 -50.90
C ILE A 287 -6.46 16.82 -49.63
N GLN A 288 -7.28 17.53 -48.85
CA GLN A 288 -6.87 18.15 -47.59
C GLN A 288 -6.67 17.11 -46.48
N PHE A 289 -7.41 15.99 -46.54
CA PHE A 289 -7.18 14.84 -45.67
C PHE A 289 -5.86 14.13 -46.02
N GLY A 290 -5.63 13.89 -47.31
CA GLY A 290 -4.42 13.21 -47.77
C GLY A 290 -4.31 11.79 -47.19
N VAL A 291 -3.14 11.45 -46.67
CA VAL A 291 -2.89 10.16 -46.00
C VAL A 291 -2.32 10.44 -44.63
N ARG A 292 -2.91 9.85 -43.60
CA ARG A 292 -2.48 10.03 -42.21
C ARG A 292 -2.76 8.80 -41.38
N ASP A 293 -2.11 8.71 -40.23
CA ASP A 293 -2.43 7.69 -39.26
C ASP A 293 -3.65 8.14 -38.42
N CYS A 294 -4.50 7.19 -38.07
CA CYS A 294 -5.69 7.38 -37.24
C CYS A 294 -5.72 6.32 -36.14
N ASP A 295 -6.24 6.71 -34.99
CA ASP A 295 -6.62 5.80 -33.93
C ASP A 295 -8.11 5.44 -34.11
N VAL A 296 -8.36 4.14 -34.27
CA VAL A 296 -9.67 3.57 -34.57
C VAL A 296 -10.12 2.76 -33.36
N TYR A 297 -11.06 3.30 -32.59
CA TYR A 297 -11.65 2.65 -31.42
C TYR A 297 -12.82 1.78 -31.88
N LEU A 298 -12.69 0.46 -31.84
CA LEU A 298 -13.76 -0.48 -32.21
C LEU A 298 -14.80 -0.52 -31.09
N LEU A 299 -16.00 -0.03 -31.36
CA LEU A 299 -17.07 0.12 -30.38
C LEU A 299 -17.73 -1.25 -30.08
N ALA A 300 -18.14 -1.42 -28.82
CA ALA A 300 -18.82 -2.62 -28.33
C ALA A 300 -20.30 -2.73 -28.77
#